data_AF-A0A6G7SQD4-F1
#
_entry.id   AF-A0A6G7SQD4-F1
#
_cell.length_a   1.000
_cell.length_b   1.000
_cell.length_c   1.000
_cell.angle_alpha   90.00
_cell.angle_beta   90.00
_cell.angle_gamma   90.00
#
_symmetry.space_group_name_H-M   'P 1'
#
loop_
_entity.id
_entity.type
_entity.pdbx_description
1 polymer ?
#
loop_
_entity_poly.entity_id
_entity_poly.type
_entity_poly.pdbx_seq_one_letter_code
_entity_poly.pdbx_strand_id
1 'polypeptide(L)'
;MEPAPRRPARRRLLTGAAALATAAALTPLTSAAAGATAQRRTPPGGTYPPVEWIPANRGNYTTADRPTQYPVETVVVHVTQETYADTLKLFQDPAHKAAAHYVVRSADGHIARCVRERDVAWHAGNWDYNTRSIGIEHEGWIDDPTWFTDPLYEQSALLTAAICDRYRIPKDREHIIGHVEVPGTDHTDPGEFWDWARYLQLVNEVSWQHAG
;
A
#
# COMPACT_ATOMS: atom_id res chain seq x y z
N MET A 1 10.01 -9.26 42.09
CA MET A 1 8.83 -9.02 42.95
C MET A 1 7.62 -9.18 42.05
N GLU A 2 7.02 -10.36 42.11
CA GLU A 2 5.94 -10.80 41.21
C GLU A 2 4.60 -10.68 41.96
N PRO A 3 3.53 -10.14 41.35
CA PRO A 3 2.19 -10.28 41.91
C PRO A 3 1.41 -11.38 41.20
N ALA A 4 1.03 -12.41 41.96
CA ALA A 4 -0.04 -13.34 41.62
C ALA A 4 -1.39 -12.87 42.22
N PRO A 5 -2.52 -13.59 42.04
CA PRO A 5 -3.39 -13.57 40.86
C PRO A 5 -4.79 -13.03 41.21
N ARG A 6 -5.60 -12.63 40.22
CA ARG A 6 -7.04 -12.31 40.41
C ARG A 6 -7.94 -13.15 39.53
N ARG A 7 -8.85 -13.91 40.15
CA ARG A 7 -10.07 -14.52 39.56
C ARG A 7 -11.08 -14.79 40.69
N PRO A 8 -12.38 -15.03 40.40
CA PRO A 8 -13.27 -14.38 39.44
C PRO A 8 -14.64 -14.01 40.09
N ALA A 9 -15.45 -13.17 39.44
CA ALA A 9 -16.85 -12.98 39.83
C ALA A 9 -17.78 -13.86 38.96
N ARG A 10 -18.59 -14.67 39.64
CA ARG A 10 -19.63 -15.56 39.08
C ARG A 10 -20.86 -14.76 38.67
N ARG A 11 -21.45 -15.06 37.51
CA ARG A 11 -22.90 -14.89 37.29
C ARG A 11 -23.50 -16.17 36.70
N ARG A 12 -24.63 -16.55 37.28
CA ARG A 12 -25.39 -17.78 37.05
C ARG A 12 -26.23 -17.70 35.77
N LEU A 13 -26.46 -18.89 35.21
CA LEU A 13 -27.42 -19.31 34.19
C LEU A 13 -28.88 -18.97 34.54
N LEU A 14 -29.74 -18.92 33.51
CA LEU A 14 -31.12 -19.46 33.39
C LEU A 14 -31.53 -19.28 31.90
N THR A 15 -31.49 -20.32 31.05
CA THR A 15 -32.60 -21.21 30.61
C THR A 15 -33.81 -20.53 29.97
N GLY A 16 -34.20 -20.98 28.77
CA GLY A 16 -35.57 -20.83 28.26
C GLY A 16 -35.67 -20.83 26.74
N ALA A 17 -35.81 -22.01 26.13
CA ALA A 17 -36.23 -22.17 24.75
C ALA A 17 -37.76 -22.04 24.63
N ALA A 18 -38.24 -21.35 23.60
CA ALA A 18 -39.59 -21.53 23.04
C ALA A 18 -39.57 -21.17 21.55
N ALA A 19 -39.77 -22.18 20.71
CA ALA A 19 -39.99 -22.04 19.29
C ALA A 19 -41.47 -21.72 19.02
N LEU A 20 -41.74 -20.77 18.14
CA LEU A 20 -43.02 -20.61 17.46
C LEU A 20 -42.72 -20.31 15.99
N ALA A 21 -43.05 -21.28 15.13
CA ALA A 21 -43.00 -21.15 13.69
C ALA A 21 -44.23 -20.39 13.20
N THR A 22 -44.02 -19.33 12.43
CA THR A 22 -45.04 -18.74 11.56
C THR A 22 -44.48 -18.67 10.14
N ALA A 23 -45.04 -19.51 9.26
CA ALA A 23 -44.79 -19.46 7.84
C ALA A 23 -45.59 -18.29 7.24
N ALA A 24 -44.89 -17.30 6.70
CA ALA A 24 -45.46 -16.30 5.80
C ALA A 24 -44.77 -16.47 4.44
N ALA A 25 -45.50 -17.01 3.47
CA ALA A 25 -45.07 -17.06 2.08
C ALA A 25 -45.06 -15.63 1.52
N LEU A 26 -43.87 -15.12 1.20
CA LEU A 26 -43.69 -13.89 0.44
C LEU A 26 -43.07 -14.26 -0.91
N THR A 27 -43.83 -13.95 -1.96
CA THR A 27 -43.50 -14.09 -3.38
C THR A 27 -42.15 -13.45 -3.72
N PRO A 28 -41.28 -14.10 -4.52
CA PRO A 28 -40.08 -13.45 -5.01
C PRO A 28 -40.45 -12.39 -6.04
N LEU A 29 -40.27 -11.11 -5.69
CA LEU A 29 -40.17 -10.04 -6.68
C LEU A 29 -38.81 -10.21 -7.36
N THR A 30 -38.84 -10.72 -8.58
CA THR A 30 -37.67 -10.74 -9.48
C THR A 30 -37.39 -9.32 -9.94
N SER A 31 -36.56 -8.58 -9.19
CA SER A 31 -35.91 -7.38 -9.71
C SER A 31 -34.77 -7.80 -10.64
N ALA A 32 -35.11 -7.99 -11.92
CA ALA A 32 -34.12 -8.01 -12.99
C ALA A 32 -33.55 -6.60 -13.17
N ALA A 33 -32.52 -6.26 -12.40
CA ALA A 33 -31.64 -5.14 -12.73
C ALA A 33 -30.65 -5.62 -13.79
N ALA A 34 -31.07 -5.51 -15.05
CA ALA A 34 -30.17 -5.57 -16.19
C ALA A 34 -29.58 -4.17 -16.45
N GLY A 35 -28.25 -4.10 -16.58
CA GLY A 35 -27.53 -2.93 -17.11
C GLY A 35 -27.01 -1.98 -16.01
N ALA A 36 -25.73 -1.77 -15.81
CA ALA A 36 -24.56 -2.23 -16.53
C ALA A 36 -23.45 -2.43 -15.49
N THR A 37 -22.89 -3.63 -15.41
CA THR A 37 -21.52 -3.77 -14.97
C THR A 37 -20.70 -3.00 -16.01
N ALA A 38 -20.30 -1.77 -15.67
CA ALA A 38 -19.17 -1.14 -16.32
C ALA A 38 -17.95 -1.96 -15.90
N GLN A 39 -17.80 -3.13 -16.54
CA GLN A 39 -16.64 -3.95 -16.45
C GLN A 39 -15.55 -3.10 -17.12
N ARG A 40 -14.83 -2.33 -16.31
CA ARG A 40 -13.58 -1.69 -16.71
C ARG A 40 -12.67 -2.84 -17.12
N ARG A 41 -12.70 -3.16 -18.41
CA ARG A 41 -11.80 -4.14 -19.03
C ARG A 41 -10.42 -3.50 -19.00
N THR A 42 -9.62 -3.87 -18.02
CA THR A 42 -8.16 -3.72 -18.12
C THR A 42 -7.71 -4.51 -19.36
N PRO A 43 -6.88 -3.93 -20.25
CA PRO A 43 -6.28 -4.70 -21.33
C PRO A 43 -5.50 -5.88 -20.72
N PRO A 44 -5.52 -7.08 -21.33
CA PRO A 44 -4.64 -8.15 -20.89
C PRO A 44 -3.20 -7.67 -20.98
N GLY A 45 -2.48 -7.69 -19.85
CA GLY A 45 -1.11 -7.16 -19.74
C GLY A 45 -1.04 -5.69 -19.38
N GLY A 46 -1.57 -5.33 -18.20
CA GLY A 46 -1.76 -3.95 -17.75
C GLY A 46 -0.57 -3.04 -18.04
N THR A 47 -0.81 -1.77 -18.35
CA THR A 47 0.25 -0.78 -18.60
C THR A 47 0.80 -0.26 -17.29
N TYR A 48 2.06 0.21 -17.30
CA TYR A 48 2.62 0.94 -16.16
C TYR A 48 1.70 2.14 -15.88
N PRO A 49 1.33 2.43 -14.63
CA PRO A 49 0.38 3.51 -14.35
C PRO A 49 0.93 4.85 -14.86
N PRO A 50 0.06 5.80 -15.25
CA PRO A 50 0.51 7.14 -15.59
C PRO A 50 1.17 7.76 -14.34
N VAL A 51 2.42 8.20 -14.49
CA VAL A 51 3.18 8.87 -13.44
C VAL A 51 3.63 10.24 -13.92
N GLU A 52 3.50 11.25 -13.07
CA GLU A 52 4.07 12.57 -13.31
C GLU A 52 5.50 12.62 -12.78
N TRP A 53 6.45 13.15 -13.57
CA TRP A 53 7.81 13.34 -13.09
C TRP A 53 7.92 14.62 -12.27
N ILE A 54 8.07 14.48 -10.95
CA ILE A 54 8.28 15.59 -10.01
C ILE A 54 9.55 15.28 -9.22
N PRO A 55 10.73 15.70 -9.70
CA PRO A 55 12.01 15.21 -9.20
C PRO A 55 12.27 15.63 -7.75
N ALA A 56 12.76 14.68 -6.95
CA ALA A 56 13.43 14.98 -5.68
C ALA A 56 14.76 15.70 -5.90
N ASN A 57 15.24 16.38 -4.87
CA ASN A 57 16.56 16.99 -4.87
C ASN A 57 17.65 15.93 -5.02
N ARG A 58 18.71 16.23 -5.77
CA ARG A 58 19.87 15.34 -5.93
C ARG A 58 20.57 15.01 -4.60
N GLY A 59 20.41 15.86 -3.58
CA GLY A 59 20.94 15.63 -2.24
C GLY A 59 20.16 14.64 -1.37
N ASN A 60 19.09 14.03 -1.89
CA ASN A 60 18.17 13.16 -1.14
C ASN A 60 18.11 11.70 -1.67
N TYR A 61 18.98 11.35 -2.63
CA TYR A 61 19.09 10.00 -3.17
C TYR A 61 20.49 9.73 -3.72
N THR A 62 20.85 8.46 -3.88
CA THR A 62 22.13 8.05 -4.48
C THR A 62 21.92 7.64 -5.93
N THR A 63 22.66 8.22 -6.87
CA THR A 63 22.63 7.74 -8.26
C THR A 63 23.27 6.37 -8.38
N ALA A 64 22.63 5.50 -9.17
CA ALA A 64 23.08 4.14 -9.42
C ALA A 64 22.60 3.67 -10.81
N ASP A 65 23.04 2.47 -11.20
CA ASP A 65 22.52 1.73 -12.36
C ASP A 65 21.90 0.40 -11.89
N ARG A 66 20.77 0.48 -11.18
CA ARG A 66 20.00 -0.72 -10.80
C ARG A 66 19.25 -1.30 -12.02
N PRO A 67 19.18 -2.64 -12.16
CA PRO A 67 19.51 -3.64 -11.15
C PRO A 67 20.98 -4.13 -11.17
N THR A 68 21.86 -3.58 -12.00
CA THR A 68 23.23 -4.10 -12.16
C THR A 68 24.13 -3.80 -10.95
N GLN A 69 24.02 -2.60 -10.37
CA GLN A 69 24.81 -2.21 -9.20
C GLN A 69 24.20 -2.73 -7.88
N TYR A 70 22.88 -2.69 -7.76
CA TYR A 70 22.12 -3.26 -6.65
C TYR A 70 20.85 -3.91 -7.20
N PRO A 71 20.45 -5.08 -6.71
CA PRO A 71 19.21 -5.72 -7.15
C PRO A 71 18.01 -4.89 -6.68
N VAL A 72 16.82 -5.20 -7.22
CA VAL A 72 15.55 -4.64 -6.74
C VAL A 72 14.66 -5.83 -6.43
N GLU A 73 14.41 -6.06 -5.14
CA GLU A 73 13.86 -7.31 -4.61
C GLU A 73 12.64 -7.09 -3.72
N THR A 74 12.38 -5.84 -3.33
CA THR A 74 11.35 -5.50 -2.35
C THR A 74 10.64 -4.21 -2.72
N VAL A 75 9.36 -4.11 -2.40
CA VAL A 75 8.60 -2.84 -2.38
C VAL A 75 8.35 -2.49 -0.92
N VAL A 76 8.66 -1.25 -0.53
CA VAL A 76 8.35 -0.73 0.81
C VAL A 76 7.22 0.26 0.71
N VAL A 77 6.13 -0.03 1.41
CA VAL A 77 4.92 0.78 1.53
C VAL A 77 5.09 1.71 2.72
N HIS A 78 4.92 3.01 2.47
CA HIS A 78 5.01 4.06 3.47
C HIS A 78 3.73 4.86 3.58
N VAL A 79 3.53 5.54 4.71
CA VAL A 79 2.53 6.61 4.86
C VAL A 79 3.26 7.87 5.31
N THR A 80 2.99 8.98 4.63
CA THR A 80 3.83 10.19 4.68
C THR A 80 3.78 10.95 6.00
N GLN A 81 2.70 10.82 6.78
CA GLN A 81 2.36 11.72 7.89
C GLN A 81 2.26 13.19 7.45
N GLU A 82 1.88 13.40 6.18
CA GLU A 82 1.91 14.69 5.52
C GLU A 82 1.00 14.70 4.27
N THR A 83 0.63 15.89 3.80
CA THR A 83 -0.06 16.07 2.52
C THR A 83 0.85 15.83 1.32
N TYR A 84 0.27 15.44 0.19
CA TYR A 84 0.98 15.16 -1.06
C TYR A 84 1.86 16.33 -1.51
N ALA A 85 1.32 17.55 -1.44
CA ALA A 85 2.05 18.74 -1.87
C ALA A 85 3.25 19.03 -0.96
N ASP A 86 3.12 18.82 0.35
CA ASP A 86 4.18 19.09 1.30
C ASP A 86 5.23 17.97 1.33
N THR A 87 4.85 16.70 1.14
CA THR A 87 5.79 15.60 0.88
C THR A 87 6.70 15.91 -0.32
N LEU A 88 6.13 16.40 -1.43
CA LEU A 88 6.92 16.77 -2.60
C LEU A 88 7.88 17.94 -2.32
N LYS A 89 7.47 18.93 -1.54
CA LYS A 89 8.35 20.03 -1.12
C LYS A 89 9.51 19.52 -0.27
N LEU A 90 9.24 18.61 0.68
CA LEU A 90 10.27 17.97 1.50
C LEU A 90 11.28 17.22 0.63
N PHE A 91 10.81 16.44 -0.35
CA PHE A 91 11.68 15.72 -1.28
C PHE A 91 12.53 16.66 -2.16
N GLN A 92 12.06 17.88 -2.43
CA GLN A 92 12.80 18.91 -3.18
C GLN A 92 13.77 19.73 -2.33
N ASP A 93 13.64 19.68 -1.00
CA ASP A 93 14.54 20.36 -0.07
C ASP A 93 15.86 19.56 0.10
N PRO A 94 17.02 20.11 -0.28
CA PRO A 94 18.30 19.44 -0.09
C PRO A 94 18.68 19.21 1.39
N ALA A 95 18.04 19.89 2.34
CA ALA A 95 18.26 19.70 3.76
C ALA A 95 17.48 18.52 4.34
N HIS A 96 16.46 18.00 3.62
CA HIS A 96 15.60 16.93 4.12
C HIS A 96 16.31 15.58 4.24
N LYS A 97 17.24 15.28 3.32
CA LYS A 97 18.05 14.03 3.31
C LYS A 97 17.23 12.75 3.25
N ALA A 98 16.05 12.79 2.65
CA ALA A 98 15.21 11.63 2.38
C ALA A 98 14.37 11.85 1.12
N ALA A 99 14.06 10.76 0.42
CA ALA A 99 13.09 10.73 -0.68
C ALA A 99 12.65 9.29 -0.92
N ALA A 100 11.46 9.12 -1.49
CA ALA A 100 10.98 7.86 -2.04
C ALA A 100 10.96 7.89 -3.58
N HIS A 101 10.72 6.74 -4.21
CA HIS A 101 10.63 6.66 -5.67
C HIS A 101 9.31 7.25 -6.15
N TYR A 102 8.24 6.98 -5.42
CA TYR A 102 6.89 7.40 -5.76
C TYR A 102 6.14 7.99 -4.58
N VAL A 103 5.20 8.89 -4.86
CA VAL A 103 4.20 9.40 -3.90
C VAL A 103 2.83 9.25 -4.55
N VAL A 104 1.88 8.67 -3.83
CA VAL A 104 0.49 8.45 -4.26
C VAL A 104 -0.43 9.38 -3.49
N ARG A 105 -1.17 10.22 -4.21
CA ARG A 105 -2.13 11.16 -3.64
C ARG A 105 -3.41 10.43 -3.22
N SER A 106 -3.91 10.75 -2.04
CA SER A 106 -5.09 10.13 -1.44
C SER A 106 -6.37 10.44 -2.21
N ALA A 107 -6.58 11.71 -2.60
CA ALA A 107 -7.86 12.14 -3.16
C ALA A 107 -8.24 11.45 -4.49
N ASP A 108 -7.26 11.10 -5.33
CA ASP A 108 -7.48 10.66 -6.70
C ASP A 108 -6.51 9.58 -7.21
N GLY A 109 -5.58 9.12 -6.37
CA GLY A 109 -4.57 8.13 -6.75
C GLY A 109 -3.48 8.67 -7.68
N HIS A 110 -3.35 10.00 -7.84
CA HIS A 110 -2.31 10.57 -8.68
C HIS A 110 -0.90 10.18 -8.19
N ILE A 111 -0.03 9.74 -9.11
CA ILE A 111 1.31 9.27 -8.77
C ILE A 111 2.36 10.27 -9.25
N ALA A 112 3.13 10.81 -8.31
CA ALA A 112 4.42 11.44 -8.62
C ALA A 112 5.52 10.39 -8.61
N ARG A 113 6.41 10.45 -9.60
CA ARG A 113 7.71 9.80 -9.59
C ARG A 113 8.78 10.82 -9.22
N CYS A 114 9.44 10.60 -8.09
CA CYS A 114 10.40 11.53 -7.50
C CYS A 114 11.85 11.10 -7.72
N VAL A 115 12.11 9.79 -7.68
CA VAL A 115 13.41 9.17 -7.95
C VAL A 115 13.23 8.10 -9.01
N ARG A 116 14.19 7.98 -9.95
CA ARG A 116 14.15 6.88 -10.92
C ARG A 116 14.48 5.58 -10.22
N GLU A 117 13.75 4.50 -10.52
CA GLU A 117 14.04 3.15 -9.99
C GLU A 117 15.48 2.66 -10.23
N ARG A 118 16.21 3.18 -11.23
CA ARG A 118 17.63 2.86 -11.40
C ARG A 118 18.53 3.47 -10.31
N ASP A 119 18.10 4.58 -9.72
CA ASP A 119 18.77 5.30 -8.64
C ASP A 119 18.23 4.79 -7.29
N VAL A 120 18.95 5.00 -6.18
CA VAL A 120 18.59 4.54 -4.83
C VAL A 120 18.00 5.70 -4.04
N ALA A 121 16.68 5.70 -3.82
CA ALA A 121 16.04 6.66 -2.92
C ALA A 121 16.37 6.36 -1.44
N TRP A 122 16.43 7.39 -0.60
CA TRP A 122 16.71 7.25 0.84
C TRP A 122 15.40 7.30 1.64
N HIS A 123 14.65 6.19 1.67
CA HIS A 123 13.30 6.15 2.26
C HIS A 123 13.19 5.23 3.49
N ALA A 124 14.00 4.17 3.55
CA ALA A 124 13.83 3.10 4.55
C ALA A 124 14.57 3.36 5.87
N GLY A 125 15.41 4.41 5.96
CA GLY A 125 16.32 4.61 7.10
C GLY A 125 17.43 3.54 7.24
N ASN A 126 17.44 2.55 6.33
CA ASN A 126 18.36 1.42 6.34
C ASN A 126 18.97 1.27 4.92
N TRP A 127 20.29 1.37 4.82
CA TRP A 127 20.99 1.33 3.54
C TRP A 127 20.79 0.01 2.77
N ASP A 128 20.74 -1.11 3.49
CA ASP A 128 20.56 -2.44 2.93
C ASP A 128 19.19 -2.54 2.22
N TYR A 129 18.15 -1.95 2.82
CA TYR A 129 16.81 -1.88 2.23
C TYR A 129 16.69 -0.80 1.16
N ASN A 130 17.27 0.38 1.34
CA ASN A 130 17.27 1.44 0.32
C ASN A 130 17.85 0.92 -1.01
N THR A 131 18.98 0.23 -0.95
CA THR A 131 19.64 -0.27 -2.17
C THR A 131 18.83 -1.33 -2.90
N ARG A 132 18.07 -2.15 -2.18
CA ARG A 132 17.33 -3.30 -2.72
C ARG A 132 15.84 -3.12 -2.91
N SER A 133 15.30 -1.92 -2.64
CA SER A 133 13.85 -1.71 -2.69
C SER A 133 13.40 -0.50 -3.49
N ILE A 134 12.11 -0.50 -3.79
CA ILE A 134 11.36 0.67 -4.25
C ILE A 134 10.43 1.14 -3.13
N GLY A 135 10.72 2.29 -2.53
CA GLY A 135 9.79 2.99 -1.63
C GLY A 135 8.65 3.70 -2.36
N ILE A 136 7.43 3.50 -1.87
CA ILE A 136 6.19 4.17 -2.30
C ILE A 136 5.53 4.83 -1.09
N GLU A 137 5.43 6.15 -1.14
CA GLU A 137 4.74 6.96 -0.13
C GLU A 137 3.25 7.09 -0.44
N HIS A 138 2.41 6.96 0.58
CA HIS A 138 0.97 7.17 0.50
C HIS A 138 0.60 8.39 1.33
N GLU A 139 0.00 9.39 0.69
CA GLU A 139 -0.46 10.60 1.38
C GLU A 139 -1.41 10.25 2.53
N GLY A 140 -1.11 10.75 3.73
CA GLY A 140 -2.04 10.70 4.86
C GLY A 140 -1.38 10.48 6.21
N TRP A 141 -2.21 10.08 7.18
CA TRP A 141 -1.84 9.84 8.57
C TRP A 141 -2.22 8.41 8.97
N ILE A 142 -1.32 7.71 9.66
CA ILE A 142 -1.50 6.29 10.00
C ILE A 142 -2.66 6.01 10.95
N ASP A 143 -3.13 7.03 11.67
CA ASP A 143 -4.19 6.97 12.68
C ASP A 143 -5.55 7.49 12.16
N ASP A 144 -5.63 7.84 10.87
CA ASP A 144 -6.85 8.29 10.20
C ASP A 144 -7.12 7.47 8.93
N PRO A 145 -8.01 6.46 8.99
CA PRO A 145 -8.31 5.59 7.85
C PRO A 145 -8.98 6.31 6.67
N THR A 146 -9.45 7.56 6.84
CA THR A 146 -10.07 8.30 5.73
C THR A 146 -9.09 8.66 4.61
N TRP A 147 -7.79 8.64 4.90
CA TRP A 147 -6.72 8.83 3.91
C TRP A 147 -6.49 7.60 3.01
N PHE A 148 -6.93 6.41 3.42
CA PHE A 148 -6.74 5.17 2.66
C PHE A 148 -7.90 4.90 1.71
N THR A 149 -8.05 5.81 0.75
CA THR A 149 -9.15 5.83 -0.22
C THR A 149 -9.02 4.72 -1.28
N ASP A 150 -10.12 4.42 -1.96
CA ASP A 150 -10.12 3.46 -3.07
C ASP A 150 -9.15 3.86 -4.20
N PRO A 151 -9.12 5.12 -4.69
CA PRO A 151 -8.17 5.53 -5.72
C PRO A 151 -6.70 5.35 -5.31
N LEU A 152 -6.36 5.65 -4.04
CA LEU A 152 -5.00 5.47 -3.53
C LEU A 152 -4.59 3.99 -3.54
N TYR A 153 -5.44 3.11 -3.02
CA TYR A 153 -5.19 1.67 -3.03
C TYR A 153 -5.08 1.11 -4.45
N GLU A 154 -6.01 1.45 -5.34
CA GLU A 154 -6.06 0.95 -6.71
C GLU A 154 -4.83 1.38 -7.52
N GLN A 155 -4.45 2.65 -7.48
CA GLN A 155 -3.30 3.16 -8.23
C GLN A 155 -1.97 2.67 -7.67
N SER A 156 -1.84 2.61 -6.34
CA SER A 156 -0.64 2.05 -5.71
C SER A 156 -0.47 0.55 -5.96
N ALA A 157 -1.56 -0.22 -5.92
CA ALA A 157 -1.52 -1.64 -6.22
C ALA A 157 -1.14 -1.89 -7.69
N LEU A 158 -1.66 -1.10 -8.62
CA LEU A 158 -1.28 -1.13 -10.04
C LEU A 158 0.21 -0.82 -10.24
N LEU A 159 0.72 0.21 -9.55
CA LEU A 159 2.14 0.57 -9.56
C LEU A 159 3.02 -0.56 -9.00
N THR A 160 2.66 -1.09 -7.84
CA THR A 160 3.37 -2.19 -7.17
C THR A 160 3.39 -3.44 -8.04
N ALA A 161 2.25 -3.81 -8.64
CA ALA A 161 2.20 -4.94 -9.58
C ALA A 161 3.17 -4.75 -10.75
N ALA A 162 3.21 -3.56 -11.35
CA ALA A 162 4.10 -3.26 -12.47
C ALA A 162 5.59 -3.27 -12.07
N ILE A 163 5.93 -2.79 -10.87
CA ILE A 163 7.28 -2.88 -10.29
C ILE A 163 7.66 -4.35 -10.07
N CYS A 164 6.78 -5.12 -9.43
CA CYS A 164 7.00 -6.53 -9.15
C CYS A 164 7.24 -7.33 -10.44
N ASP A 165 6.41 -7.13 -11.46
CA ASP A 165 6.55 -7.83 -12.74
C ASP A 165 7.82 -7.41 -13.48
N ARG A 166 8.20 -6.12 -13.43
CA ARG A 166 9.44 -5.62 -14.04
C ARG A 166 10.68 -6.25 -13.43
N TYR A 167 10.74 -6.34 -12.11
CA TYR A 167 11.91 -6.81 -11.37
C TYR A 167 11.83 -8.28 -10.96
N ARG A 168 10.74 -8.97 -11.32
CA ARG A 168 10.47 -10.37 -10.95
C ARG A 168 10.41 -10.57 -9.43
N ILE A 169 9.80 -9.63 -8.73
CA ILE A 169 9.55 -9.69 -7.29
C ILE A 169 8.25 -10.46 -7.07
N PRO A 170 8.22 -11.49 -6.20
CA PRO A 170 6.98 -12.15 -5.79
C PRO A 170 5.97 -11.17 -5.17
N LYS A 171 4.69 -11.31 -5.52
CA LYS A 171 3.61 -10.42 -5.07
C LYS A 171 3.01 -10.89 -3.73
N ASP A 172 3.85 -10.99 -2.70
CA ASP A 172 3.50 -11.50 -1.37
C ASP A 172 4.01 -10.59 -0.25
N ARG A 173 3.70 -10.93 1.02
CA ARG A 173 4.13 -10.15 2.19
C ARG A 173 5.61 -10.29 2.55
N GLU A 174 6.32 -11.25 1.98
CA GLU A 174 7.76 -11.36 2.22
C GLU A 174 8.53 -10.30 1.41
N HIS A 175 7.95 -9.85 0.29
CA HIS A 175 8.61 -8.92 -0.64
C HIS A 175 7.90 -7.56 -0.79
N ILE A 176 6.63 -7.46 -0.40
CA ILE A 176 5.91 -6.19 -0.31
C ILE A 176 5.69 -5.94 1.17
N ILE A 177 6.48 -5.03 1.76
CA ILE A 177 6.55 -4.79 3.20
C ILE A 177 6.16 -3.36 3.54
N GLY A 178 5.78 -3.12 4.79
CA GLY A 178 5.64 -1.79 5.37
C GLY A 178 6.97 -1.28 5.90
N HIS A 179 7.11 0.03 6.06
CA HIS A 179 8.33 0.60 6.65
C HIS A 179 8.59 0.06 8.06
N VAL A 180 7.55 -0.15 8.86
CA VAL A 180 7.61 -0.76 10.21
C VAL A 180 8.28 -2.15 10.24
N GLU A 181 8.33 -2.85 9.11
CA GLU A 181 8.97 -4.18 8.99
C GLU A 181 10.46 -4.09 8.61
N VAL A 182 10.97 -2.89 8.28
CA VAL A 182 12.38 -2.67 7.99
C VAL A 182 13.19 -2.74 9.29
N PRO A 183 14.24 -3.59 9.37
CA PRO A 183 15.05 -3.72 10.57
C PRO A 183 15.71 -2.41 11.00
N GLY A 184 15.56 -2.07 12.28
CA GLY A 184 16.17 -0.89 12.89
C GLY A 184 15.43 0.41 12.65
N THR A 185 14.26 0.36 12.00
CA THR A 185 13.38 1.54 11.89
C THR A 185 12.79 1.91 13.26
N ASP A 186 12.60 3.20 13.50
CA ASP A 186 11.76 3.76 14.58
C ASP A 186 10.37 4.19 14.07
N HIS A 187 10.10 3.97 12.77
CA HIS A 187 8.85 4.28 12.12
C HIS A 187 7.78 3.20 12.35
N THR A 188 6.51 3.60 12.27
CA THR A 188 5.35 2.73 12.49
C THR A 188 4.42 2.62 11.28
N ASP A 189 4.73 3.32 10.18
CA ASP A 189 3.94 3.28 8.95
C ASP A 189 4.10 1.93 8.20
N PRO A 190 3.07 1.47 7.46
CA PRO A 190 1.85 2.19 7.07
C PRO A 190 0.72 2.22 8.13
N GLY A 191 0.96 1.68 9.33
CA GLY A 191 0.01 1.74 10.44
C GLY A 191 -1.04 0.64 10.48
N GLU A 192 -1.82 0.63 11.56
CA GLU A 192 -2.81 -0.42 11.83
C GLU A 192 -4.01 -0.40 10.87
N PHE A 193 -4.29 0.76 10.29
CA PHE A 193 -5.41 0.94 9.36
C PHE A 193 -5.08 0.60 7.91
N TRP A 194 -3.82 0.26 7.61
CA TRP A 194 -3.45 -0.22 6.29
C TRP A 194 -3.95 -1.65 6.06
N ASP A 195 -4.95 -1.81 5.19
CA ASP A 195 -5.52 -3.10 4.83
C ASP A 195 -4.60 -3.89 3.86
N TRP A 196 -3.69 -4.66 4.44
CA TRP A 196 -2.77 -5.53 3.70
C TRP A 196 -3.48 -6.58 2.85
N ALA A 197 -4.60 -7.12 3.31
CA ALA A 197 -5.32 -8.17 2.60
C ALA A 197 -5.94 -7.61 1.32
N ARG A 198 -6.62 -6.46 1.43
CA ARG A 198 -7.13 -5.71 0.29
C ARG A 198 -6.01 -5.30 -0.67
N TYR A 199 -4.92 -4.75 -0.14
CA TYR A 199 -3.82 -4.27 -0.97
C TYR A 199 -3.20 -5.39 -1.80
N LEU A 200 -2.88 -6.53 -1.18
CA LEU A 200 -2.33 -7.67 -1.91
C LEU A 200 -3.31 -8.31 -2.87
N GLN A 201 -4.61 -8.32 -2.56
CA GLN A 201 -5.62 -8.76 -3.52
C GLN A 201 -5.53 -7.91 -4.80
N LEU A 202 -5.56 -6.58 -4.67
CA LEU A 202 -5.47 -5.67 -5.82
C LEU A 202 -4.16 -5.83 -6.60
N VAL A 203 -3.04 -6.00 -5.91
CA VAL A 203 -1.72 -6.22 -6.56
C VAL A 203 -1.72 -7.52 -7.39
N ASN A 204 -2.39 -8.57 -6.92
CA ASN A 204 -2.46 -9.86 -7.60
C ASN A 204 -3.51 -9.92 -8.72
N GLU A 205 -4.47 -9.00 -8.75
CA GLU A 205 -5.49 -8.90 -9.81
C GLU A 205 -4.92 -8.33 -11.13
N VAL A 206 -3.72 -7.75 -11.11
CA VAL A 206 -3.09 -7.15 -12.29
C VAL A 206 -1.71 -7.77 -12.54
N SER A 207 -1.45 -8.09 -13.81
CA SER A 207 -0.10 -8.41 -14.29
C SER A 207 0.27 -7.48 -15.44
N TRP A 208 1.44 -6.88 -15.33
CA TRP A 208 2.08 -6.06 -16.35
C TRP A 208 2.82 -6.99 -17.32
N GLN A 209 2.47 -6.92 -18.60
CA GLN A 209 3.22 -7.61 -19.65
C GLN A 209 4.15 -6.60 -20.31
N HIS A 210 5.46 -6.89 -20.30
CA HIS A 210 6.40 -6.16 -21.15
C HIS A 210 5.94 -6.28 -22.61
N ALA A 211 5.68 -5.16 -23.28
CA ALA A 211 5.84 -5.13 -24.72
C ALA A 211 7.33 -5.39 -24.98
N GLY A 212 7.64 -6.56 -25.54
CA GLY A 212 9.00 -7.01 -25.83
C GLY A 212 9.76 -6.12 -26.79
#